data_AF-A0A0F9B5G8-F1
#
_entry.id   AF-A0A0F9B5G8-F1
#
_cell.length_a   1.000
_cell.length_b   1.000
_cell.length_c   1.000
_cell.angle_alpha   90.00
_cell.angle_beta   90.00
_cell.angle_gamma   90.00
#
_symmetry.space_group_name_H-M   'P 1'
#
loop_
_entity.id
_entity.type
_entity.pdbx_description
1 polymer ?
#
loop_
_entity_poly.entity_id
_entity_poly.type
_entity_poly.pdbx_seq_one_letter_code
_entity_poly.pdbx_strand_id
1 'polypeptide(L)'
;MAIEGYVRKRPDTGYWESQIHAGKEFRRKFAYEQEWSKWRDFYRGNWAPGVMPLNLFYMFLRSIVPRVYFRDPTVSISPAKPGAENLLFARLLERVDNKMLRRMKFKQQMKGVVQDAFLLGTGIPKLGFGGFYSPTILEDEPGPPLAAQGSSVEYFTGAEDFMPWVSRTPPANFIVPAGITSFEHSRWVIEEFSRPLDEVQRDPRLENTSGLHSFEDNSVTDAIDLGSILRPVKMVKLYEVRDKATGKVFVYAPDHSKDDKVLFFGDDRFLLSYGGFPYFPVIFNEDDEAFWGLPDSKILEPLQLELNEIKTQIMRHR
;
A
#
# COMPACT_ATOMS: atom_id res chain seq x y z
N MET A 1 22.54 -23.99 -8.50
CA MET A 1 22.79 -22.55 -8.65
C MET A 1 22.34 -21.87 -7.37
N ALA A 2 23.19 -21.02 -6.78
CA ALA A 2 22.78 -20.15 -5.68
C ALA A 2 21.91 -19.04 -6.28
N ILE A 3 20.73 -18.83 -5.73
CA ILE A 3 19.85 -17.72 -6.11
C ILE A 3 20.04 -16.65 -5.04
N GLU A 4 20.36 -15.42 -5.45
CA GLU A 4 20.59 -14.32 -4.50
C GLU A 4 19.39 -14.12 -3.58
N GLY A 5 19.65 -13.90 -2.30
CA GLY A 5 18.63 -13.79 -1.26
C GLY A 5 18.13 -15.11 -0.68
N TYR A 6 18.72 -16.25 -1.08
CA TYR A 6 18.35 -17.56 -0.56
C TYR A 6 19.57 -18.41 -0.20
N VAL A 7 19.57 -18.95 1.01
CA VAL A 7 20.56 -19.92 1.49
C VAL A 7 19.83 -21.24 1.73
N ARG A 8 20.31 -22.32 1.09
CA ARG A 8 19.71 -23.67 1.21
C ARG A 8 18.19 -23.71 0.95
N LYS A 9 17.71 -22.93 -0.04
CA LYS A 9 16.29 -22.77 -0.41
C LYS A 9 15.41 -22.12 0.65
N ARG A 10 15.99 -21.49 1.68
CA ARG A 10 15.28 -20.64 2.64
C ARG A 10 15.67 -19.16 2.41
N PRO A 11 14.78 -18.21 2.68
CA PRO A 11 15.12 -16.78 2.59
C PRO A 11 16.29 -16.44 3.51
N ASP A 12 17.26 -15.68 2.98
CA ASP A 12 18.36 -15.10 3.77
C ASP A 12 17.91 -13.75 4.34
N THR A 13 17.53 -13.74 5.61
CA THR A 13 16.98 -12.56 6.29
C THR A 13 17.97 -11.39 6.29
N GLY A 14 19.28 -11.64 6.39
CA GLY A 14 20.29 -10.57 6.37
C GLY A 14 20.41 -9.90 4.99
N TYR A 15 20.31 -10.68 3.92
CA TYR A 15 20.25 -10.14 2.56
C TYR A 15 18.99 -9.28 2.37
N TRP A 16 17.82 -9.79 2.77
CA TRP A 16 16.55 -9.08 2.58
C TRP A 16 16.44 -7.82 3.45
N GLU A 17 16.95 -7.84 4.68
CA GLU A 17 17.09 -6.63 5.51
C GLU A 17 17.93 -5.56 4.80
N SER A 18 19.07 -5.96 4.21
CA SER A 18 19.93 -5.03 3.44
C SER A 18 19.19 -4.44 2.23
N GLN A 19 18.42 -5.26 1.51
CA GLN A 19 17.60 -4.80 0.39
C GLN A 19 16.48 -3.85 0.82
N ILE A 20 15.84 -4.10 1.96
CA ILE A 20 14.83 -3.21 2.55
C ILE A 20 15.44 -1.86 2.89
N HIS A 21 16.61 -1.84 3.54
CA HIS A 21 17.30 -0.59 3.85
C HIS A 21 17.65 0.19 2.58
N ALA A 22 18.18 -0.48 1.56
CA ALA A 22 18.48 0.16 0.28
C ALA A 22 17.22 0.73 -0.41
N GLY A 23 16.11 -0.04 -0.42
CA GLY A 23 14.85 0.40 -1.00
C GLY A 23 14.21 1.57 -0.25
N LYS A 24 14.31 1.59 1.09
CA LYS A 24 13.87 2.72 1.92
C LYS A 24 14.70 3.98 1.66
N GLU A 25 16.02 3.86 1.55
CA GLU A 25 16.88 5.00 1.20
C GLU A 25 16.61 5.52 -0.21
N PHE A 26 16.35 4.62 -1.16
CA PHE A 26 15.94 4.97 -2.52
C PHE A 26 14.64 5.78 -2.52
N ARG A 27 13.61 5.32 -1.80
CA ARG A 27 12.37 6.06 -1.60
C ARG A 27 12.59 7.39 -0.90
N ARG A 28 13.38 7.42 0.18
CA ARG A 28 13.68 8.63 0.94
C ARG A 28 14.28 9.72 0.07
N LYS A 29 15.15 9.34 -0.87
CA LYS A 29 15.82 10.25 -1.80
C LYS A 29 14.89 10.71 -2.94
N PHE A 30 14.29 9.78 -3.67
CA PHE A 30 13.58 10.10 -4.92
C PHE A 30 12.10 10.45 -4.73
N ALA A 31 11.44 9.89 -3.71
CA ALA A 31 10.06 10.23 -3.37
C ALA A 31 9.94 11.40 -2.38
N TYR A 32 11.07 11.96 -1.91
CA TYR A 32 11.12 13.06 -0.92
C TYR A 32 10.37 12.74 0.38
N GLU A 33 10.52 11.51 0.88
CA GLU A 33 9.76 10.99 2.03
C GLU A 33 9.79 11.88 3.28
N GLN A 34 10.90 12.59 3.49
CA GLN A 34 11.09 13.53 4.62
C GLN A 34 10.07 14.68 4.61
N GLU A 35 9.61 15.09 3.43
CA GLU A 35 8.70 16.23 3.27
C GLU A 35 7.22 15.81 3.32
N TRP A 36 6.93 14.51 3.34
CA TRP A 36 5.56 14.01 3.27
C TRP A 36 4.68 14.46 4.44
N SER A 37 5.25 14.57 5.64
CA SER A 37 4.49 15.08 6.79
C SER A 37 4.06 16.53 6.56
N LYS A 38 4.98 17.37 6.10
CA LYS A 38 4.74 18.79 5.80
C LYS A 38 3.66 18.96 4.72
N TRP A 39 3.72 18.18 3.64
CA TRP A 39 2.71 18.25 2.58
C TRP A 39 1.32 17.77 3.04
N ARG A 40 1.27 16.76 3.92
CA ARG A 40 0.01 16.34 4.56
C ARG A 40 -0.54 17.44 5.47
N ASP A 41 0.32 18.16 6.18
CA ASP A 41 -0.08 19.27 7.04
C ASP A 41 -0.61 20.45 6.22
N PHE A 42 0.03 20.81 5.11
CA PHE A 42 -0.51 21.79 4.15
C PHE A 42 -1.90 21.39 3.66
N TYR A 43 -2.08 20.13 3.27
CA TYR A 43 -3.39 19.62 2.85
C TYR A 43 -4.44 19.71 3.96
N ARG A 44 -4.10 19.31 5.19
CA ARG A 44 -4.99 19.38 6.37
C ARG A 44 -5.31 20.81 6.79
N GLY A 45 -4.49 21.77 6.36
CA GLY A 45 -4.57 23.15 6.83
C GLY A 45 -3.97 23.35 8.22
N ASN A 46 -3.03 22.48 8.60
CA ASN A 46 -2.25 22.61 9.82
C ASN A 46 -1.09 23.57 9.53
N TRP A 47 -1.22 24.81 9.98
CA TRP A 47 -0.22 25.86 9.77
C TRP A 47 0.41 26.31 11.08
N ALA A 48 1.61 26.88 10.99
CA ALA A 48 2.23 27.52 12.15
C ALA A 48 1.34 28.66 12.69
N PRO A 49 1.33 28.90 14.01
CA PRO A 49 0.57 29.99 14.61
C PRO A 49 0.94 31.35 13.98
N GLY A 50 -0.07 32.18 13.71
CA GLY A 50 0.12 33.53 13.16
C GLY A 50 0.31 33.60 11.64
N VAL A 51 0.25 32.48 10.93
CA VAL A 51 0.15 32.45 9.46
C VAL A 51 -1.30 32.66 9.04
N MET A 52 -1.53 33.50 8.03
CA MET A 52 -2.84 33.61 7.37
C MET A 52 -2.86 32.73 6.11
N PRO A 53 -3.39 31.49 6.17
CA PRO A 53 -3.20 30.54 5.09
C PRO A 53 -4.15 30.75 3.90
N LEU A 54 -3.66 30.42 2.71
CA LEU A 54 -4.46 30.07 1.55
C LEU A 54 -4.13 28.63 1.15
N ASN A 55 -5.00 27.67 1.47
CA ASN A 55 -4.69 26.25 1.27
C ASN A 55 -4.83 25.82 -0.21
N LEU A 56 -3.77 26.06 -0.99
CA LEU A 56 -3.70 25.65 -2.39
C LEU A 56 -3.73 24.13 -2.53
N PHE A 57 -3.04 23.40 -1.66
CA PHE A 57 -2.98 21.93 -1.70
C PHE A 57 -4.38 21.33 -1.66
N TYR A 58 -5.23 21.79 -0.73
CA TYR A 58 -6.62 21.39 -0.66
C TYR A 58 -7.42 21.76 -1.91
N MET A 59 -7.27 23.00 -2.41
CA MET A 59 -7.98 23.47 -3.61
C MET A 59 -7.63 22.66 -4.86
N PHE A 60 -6.33 22.47 -5.11
CA PHE A 60 -5.83 21.72 -6.26
C PHE A 60 -6.22 20.25 -6.16
N LEU A 61 -5.98 19.59 -5.02
CA LEU A 61 -6.31 18.17 -4.88
C LEU A 61 -7.83 17.94 -5.03
N ARG A 62 -8.67 18.81 -4.48
CA ARG A 62 -10.14 18.76 -4.66
C ARG A 62 -10.56 18.99 -6.11
N SER A 63 -9.77 19.71 -6.90
CA SER A 63 -10.02 19.93 -8.33
C SER A 63 -9.53 18.78 -9.22
N ILE A 64 -8.39 18.17 -8.89
CA ILE A 64 -7.72 17.13 -9.67
C ILE A 64 -8.38 15.79 -9.45
N VAL A 65 -8.67 15.43 -8.20
CA VAL A 65 -9.26 14.13 -7.83
C VAL A 65 -10.49 13.85 -8.72
N PRO A 66 -11.55 14.67 -8.77
CA PRO A 66 -12.71 14.41 -9.62
C PRO A 66 -12.49 14.39 -11.13
N ARG A 67 -11.34 14.89 -11.63
CA ARG A 67 -10.98 14.92 -13.05
C ARG A 67 -10.19 13.68 -13.47
N VAL A 68 -9.38 13.14 -12.56
CA VAL A 68 -8.47 12.02 -12.85
C VAL A 68 -9.13 10.66 -12.62
N TYR A 69 -9.99 10.51 -11.61
CA TYR A 69 -10.74 9.25 -11.44
C TYR A 69 -12.13 9.31 -12.10
N PHE A 70 -12.56 8.19 -12.68
CA PHE A 70 -13.92 8.06 -13.22
C PHE A 70 -14.96 8.31 -12.12
N ARG A 71 -15.87 9.27 -12.33
CA ARG A 71 -16.92 9.61 -11.36
C ARG A 71 -17.73 8.38 -10.92
N ASP A 72 -17.93 7.42 -11.83
CA ASP A 72 -18.44 6.09 -11.54
C ASP A 72 -17.65 5.08 -12.40
N PRO A 73 -16.69 4.33 -11.81
CA PRO A 73 -15.88 3.40 -12.59
C PRO A 73 -16.75 2.21 -13.02
N THR A 74 -16.94 2.08 -14.32
CA THR A 74 -17.62 0.94 -14.94
C THR A 74 -16.73 0.33 -16.02
N VAL A 75 -16.71 -0.99 -16.10
CA VAL A 75 -16.10 -1.71 -17.20
C VAL A 75 -17.14 -1.91 -18.29
N SER A 76 -16.74 -1.69 -19.54
CA SER A 76 -17.51 -2.07 -20.71
C SER A 76 -16.82 -3.24 -21.40
N ILE A 77 -17.56 -4.31 -21.69
CA ILE A 77 -17.01 -5.51 -22.31
C ILE A 77 -17.62 -5.66 -23.70
N SER A 78 -16.75 -5.65 -24.71
CA SER A 78 -17.14 -5.91 -26.09
C SER A 78 -16.57 -7.26 -26.54
N PRO A 79 -17.38 -8.12 -27.19
CA PRO A 79 -16.89 -9.40 -27.66
C PRO A 79 -15.91 -9.21 -28.82
N ALA A 80 -14.77 -9.91 -28.77
CA ALA A 80 -13.78 -9.87 -29.85
C ALA A 80 -14.28 -10.53 -31.15
N LYS A 81 -15.21 -11.49 -31.05
CA LYS A 81 -15.82 -12.18 -32.19
C LYS A 81 -17.30 -11.81 -32.32
N PRO A 82 -17.79 -11.49 -33.53
CA PRO A 82 -19.21 -11.24 -33.75
C PRO A 82 -20.03 -12.51 -33.47
N GLY A 83 -21.30 -12.33 -33.11
CA GLY A 83 -22.23 -13.42 -32.82
C GLY A 83 -23.18 -13.07 -31.68
N ALA A 84 -24.44 -13.50 -31.78
CA ALA A 84 -25.46 -13.21 -30.78
C ALA A 84 -25.09 -13.78 -29.39
N GLU A 85 -24.52 -14.98 -29.35
CA GLU A 85 -24.08 -15.64 -28.12
C GLU A 85 -22.93 -14.88 -27.45
N ASN A 86 -21.91 -14.48 -28.22
CA ASN A 86 -20.77 -13.71 -27.70
C ASN A 86 -21.22 -12.34 -27.16
N LEU A 87 -22.19 -11.71 -27.82
CA LEU A 87 -22.77 -10.45 -27.36
C LEU A 87 -23.53 -10.62 -26.03
N LEU A 88 -24.32 -11.70 -25.90
CA LEU A 88 -25.01 -12.03 -24.66
C LEU A 88 -24.03 -12.32 -23.52
N PHE A 89 -22.99 -13.09 -23.80
CA PHE A 89 -21.95 -13.43 -22.83
C PHE A 89 -21.18 -12.18 -22.37
N ALA A 90 -20.78 -11.29 -23.29
CA ALA A 90 -20.13 -10.04 -22.96
C ALA A 90 -20.99 -9.15 -22.05
N ARG A 91 -22.31 -9.06 -22.32
CA ARG A 91 -23.26 -8.33 -21.45
C ARG A 91 -23.41 -8.95 -20.06
N LEU A 92 -23.35 -10.28 -19.96
CA LEU A 92 -23.39 -10.98 -18.68
C LEU A 92 -22.13 -10.66 -17.86
N LEU A 93 -20.96 -10.84 -18.46
CA LEU A 93 -19.68 -10.52 -17.83
C LEU A 93 -19.61 -9.05 -17.39
N GLU A 94 -20.04 -8.13 -18.25
CA GLU A 94 -20.06 -6.70 -17.94
C GLU A 94 -20.87 -6.40 -16.67
N ARG A 95 -22.03 -7.05 -16.51
CA ARG A 95 -22.85 -6.89 -15.29
C ARG A 95 -22.19 -7.49 -14.06
N VAL A 96 -21.53 -8.64 -14.19
CA VAL A 96 -20.81 -9.30 -13.10
C VAL A 96 -19.65 -8.44 -12.64
N ASP A 97 -18.80 -7.97 -13.56
CA ASP A 97 -17.63 -7.15 -13.26
C ASP A 97 -18.03 -5.81 -12.64
N ASN A 98 -19.05 -5.14 -13.18
CA ASN A 98 -19.55 -3.89 -12.60
C ASN A 98 -20.15 -4.08 -11.20
N LYS A 99 -20.79 -5.23 -10.92
CA LYS A 99 -21.24 -5.57 -9.57
C LYS A 99 -20.05 -5.82 -8.64
N MET A 100 -19.00 -6.48 -9.14
CA MET A 100 -17.77 -6.75 -8.40
C MET A 100 -17.04 -5.46 -8.01
N LEU A 101 -16.84 -4.53 -8.95
CA LEU A 101 -16.20 -3.23 -8.69
C LEU A 101 -16.92 -2.41 -7.61
N ARG A 102 -18.25 -2.49 -7.57
CA ARG A 102 -19.06 -1.84 -6.53
C ARG A 102 -18.87 -2.49 -5.16
N ARG A 103 -18.85 -3.83 -5.10
CA ARG A 103 -18.60 -4.57 -3.83
C ARG A 103 -17.21 -4.30 -3.27
N MET A 104 -16.19 -4.29 -4.12
CA MET A 104 -14.80 -3.97 -3.75
C MET A 104 -14.60 -2.52 -3.31
N LYS A 105 -15.63 -1.66 -3.42
CA LYS A 105 -15.55 -0.21 -3.18
C LYS A 105 -14.40 0.43 -3.98
N PHE A 106 -14.21 -0.03 -5.22
CA PHE A 106 -13.06 0.35 -6.07
C PHE A 106 -12.87 1.87 -6.17
N LYS A 107 -13.97 2.61 -6.36
CA LYS A 107 -13.98 4.08 -6.38
C LYS A 107 -13.38 4.72 -5.12
N GLN A 108 -13.67 4.17 -3.93
CA GLN A 108 -13.15 4.70 -2.68
C GLN A 108 -11.64 4.49 -2.58
N GLN A 109 -11.17 3.30 -2.96
CA GLN A 109 -9.75 2.97 -2.94
C GLN A 109 -8.95 3.82 -3.93
N MET A 110 -9.46 3.96 -5.16
CA MET A 110 -8.80 4.76 -6.19
C MET A 110 -8.71 6.24 -5.85
N LYS A 111 -9.67 6.81 -5.11
CA LYS A 111 -9.55 8.19 -4.62
C LYS A 111 -8.33 8.38 -3.73
N GLY A 112 -8.08 7.42 -2.84
CA GLY A 112 -6.90 7.45 -1.96
C GLY A 112 -5.60 7.23 -2.73
N VAL A 113 -5.61 6.37 -3.74
CA VAL A 113 -4.47 6.16 -4.65
C VAL A 113 -4.11 7.44 -5.41
N VAL A 114 -5.11 8.11 -6.01
CA VAL A 114 -4.91 9.40 -6.71
C VAL A 114 -4.40 10.48 -5.75
N GLN A 115 -4.92 10.50 -4.53
CA GLN A 115 -4.44 11.41 -3.50
C GLN A 115 -2.96 11.16 -3.15
N ASP A 116 -2.53 9.92 -3.09
CA ASP A 116 -1.12 9.58 -2.86
C ASP A 116 -0.24 9.91 -4.05
N ALA A 117 -0.69 9.66 -5.27
CA ALA A 117 0.05 10.05 -6.47
C ALA A 117 0.31 11.57 -6.50
N PHE A 118 -0.71 12.37 -6.15
CA PHE A 118 -0.56 13.83 -6.06
C PHE A 118 0.32 14.29 -4.89
N LEU A 119 0.08 13.73 -3.69
CA LEU A 119 0.78 14.18 -2.48
C LEU A 119 2.22 13.66 -2.38
N LEU A 120 2.43 12.42 -2.79
CA LEU A 120 3.62 11.62 -2.51
C LEU A 120 4.31 11.13 -3.79
N GLY A 121 3.79 11.48 -4.97
CA GLY A 121 4.36 11.15 -6.29
C GLY A 121 3.92 9.80 -6.85
N THR A 122 3.51 8.87 -5.99
CA THR A 122 3.13 7.52 -6.41
C THR A 122 1.97 7.01 -5.56
N GLY A 123 0.92 6.50 -6.21
CA GLY A 123 -0.22 5.84 -5.57
C GLY A 123 -0.22 4.34 -5.88
N ILE A 124 -0.51 3.49 -4.89
CA ILE A 124 -0.25 2.05 -5.03
C ILE A 124 -1.49 1.24 -4.66
N PRO A 125 -2.35 0.90 -5.62
CA PRO A 125 -3.40 -0.10 -5.43
C PRO A 125 -2.79 -1.51 -5.39
N LYS A 126 -3.26 -2.31 -4.42
CA LYS A 126 -3.01 -3.74 -4.27
C LYS A 126 -4.29 -4.50 -4.61
N LEU A 127 -4.18 -5.53 -5.44
CA LEU A 127 -5.23 -6.51 -5.72
C LEU A 127 -4.94 -7.77 -4.90
N GLY A 128 -5.94 -8.31 -4.23
CA GLY A 128 -5.81 -9.59 -3.56
C GLY A 128 -7.09 -10.39 -3.59
N PHE A 129 -7.03 -11.59 -3.02
CA PHE A 129 -8.13 -12.53 -2.89
C PHE A 129 -8.05 -13.12 -1.48
N GLY A 130 -9.16 -13.37 -0.78
CA GLY A 130 -9.12 -13.91 0.58
C GLY A 130 -8.38 -13.01 1.57
N GLY A 131 -7.31 -13.52 2.19
CA GLY A 131 -6.50 -12.78 3.18
C GLY A 131 -5.90 -11.47 2.67
N PHE A 132 -5.95 -10.44 3.51
CA PHE A 132 -5.49 -9.07 3.29
C PHE A 132 -4.00 -8.89 3.58
N TYR A 133 -3.54 -9.34 4.76
CA TYR A 133 -2.19 -9.09 5.26
C TYR A 133 -1.21 -10.23 5.02
N SER A 134 -1.69 -11.42 4.68
CA SER A 134 -0.77 -12.53 4.40
C SER A 134 -1.20 -13.26 3.14
N PRO A 135 -0.24 -13.85 2.42
CA PRO A 135 -0.49 -14.44 1.12
C PRO A 135 -1.60 -15.49 1.20
N THR A 136 -2.60 -15.34 0.36
CA THR A 136 -3.70 -16.30 0.29
C THR A 136 -3.22 -17.58 -0.36
N ILE A 137 -3.33 -18.67 0.40
CA ILE A 137 -3.16 -20.02 -0.13
C ILE A 137 -4.45 -20.31 -0.90
N LEU A 138 -4.40 -20.20 -2.23
CA LEU A 138 -5.55 -20.37 -3.13
C LEU A 138 -6.08 -21.82 -3.21
N GLU A 139 -5.90 -22.65 -2.19
CA GLU A 139 -6.22 -24.09 -2.32
C GLU A 139 -7.63 -24.49 -1.95
N ASP A 140 -8.25 -24.04 -0.85
CA ASP A 140 -9.57 -24.61 -0.50
C ASP A 140 -10.59 -23.66 0.15
N GLU A 141 -10.19 -22.51 0.71
CA GLU A 141 -11.14 -21.54 1.31
C GLU A 141 -10.65 -20.10 1.07
N PRO A 142 -11.05 -19.43 -0.02
CA PRO A 142 -10.62 -18.08 -0.35
C PRO A 142 -11.46 -17.04 0.41
N GLY A 143 -11.59 -17.21 1.71
CA GLY A 143 -12.15 -16.24 2.64
C GLY A 143 -11.08 -15.54 3.47
N PRO A 144 -11.44 -14.51 4.27
CA PRO A 144 -10.57 -14.00 5.30
C PRO A 144 -10.16 -15.11 6.28
N PRO A 145 -8.91 -15.16 6.71
CA PRO A 145 -8.44 -16.18 7.65
C PRO A 145 -9.17 -16.06 8.99
N LEU A 146 -9.53 -17.22 9.54
CA LEU A 146 -10.03 -17.35 10.91
C LEU A 146 -8.93 -17.97 11.78
N ALA A 147 -8.88 -17.55 13.05
CA ALA A 147 -8.11 -18.24 14.07
C ALA A 147 -8.65 -19.68 14.25
N ALA A 148 -7.85 -20.54 14.89
CA ALA A 148 -8.29 -21.91 15.23
C ALA A 148 -9.62 -21.97 16.02
N GLN A 149 -9.94 -20.93 16.79
CA GLN A 149 -11.19 -20.81 17.56
C GLN A 149 -12.35 -20.17 16.76
N GLY A 150 -12.17 -19.87 15.47
CA GLY A 150 -13.19 -19.28 14.60
C GLY A 150 -13.32 -17.76 14.67
N SER A 151 -12.47 -17.06 15.45
CA SER A 151 -12.44 -15.60 15.50
C SER A 151 -11.68 -15.01 14.30
N SER A 152 -12.11 -13.87 13.77
CA SER A 152 -11.37 -13.17 12.71
C SER A 152 -9.99 -12.72 13.19
N VAL A 153 -8.97 -12.88 12.34
CA VAL A 153 -7.60 -12.35 12.57
C VAL A 153 -7.24 -11.22 11.60
N GLU A 154 -8.19 -10.83 10.74
CA GLU A 154 -8.13 -9.71 9.81
C GLU A 154 -9.50 -9.02 9.72
N TYR A 155 -9.55 -7.72 9.42
CA TYR A 155 -10.79 -6.91 9.51
C TYR A 155 -11.12 -6.08 8.25
N PHE A 156 -10.42 -6.31 7.14
CA PHE A 156 -10.63 -5.52 5.93
C PHE A 156 -12.03 -5.75 5.34
N THR A 157 -12.89 -4.73 5.39
CA THR A 157 -14.32 -4.80 5.00
C THR A 157 -14.56 -4.80 3.48
N GLY A 158 -13.80 -5.62 2.77
CA GLY A 158 -13.88 -5.84 1.32
C GLY A 158 -13.26 -7.16 0.87
N ALA A 159 -12.54 -7.86 1.76
CA ALA A 159 -12.14 -9.24 1.56
C ALA A 159 -13.36 -10.14 1.83
N GLU A 160 -14.11 -10.45 0.78
CA GLU A 160 -15.21 -11.41 0.82
C GLU A 160 -14.73 -12.77 0.29
N ASP A 161 -15.38 -13.84 0.74
CA ASP A 161 -15.08 -15.20 0.29
C ASP A 161 -15.24 -15.32 -1.23
N PHE A 162 -14.24 -15.93 -1.87
CA PHE A 162 -14.15 -16.14 -3.32
C PHE A 162 -14.21 -14.85 -4.15
N MET A 163 -13.98 -13.68 -3.54
CA MET A 163 -14.01 -12.40 -4.23
C MET A 163 -12.64 -11.73 -4.20
N PRO A 164 -12.22 -11.09 -5.30
CA PRO A 164 -11.09 -10.19 -5.25
C PRO A 164 -11.45 -8.95 -4.41
N TRP A 165 -10.41 -8.33 -3.89
CA TRP A 165 -10.49 -7.05 -3.22
C TRP A 165 -9.40 -6.12 -3.73
N VAL A 166 -9.67 -4.82 -3.72
CA VAL A 166 -8.67 -3.79 -3.99
C VAL A 166 -8.45 -2.99 -2.71
N SER A 167 -7.21 -2.61 -2.45
CA SER A 167 -6.89 -1.72 -1.35
C SER A 167 -5.76 -0.79 -1.72
N ARG A 168 -5.80 0.41 -1.16
CA ARG A 168 -4.68 1.35 -1.21
C ARG A 168 -3.57 0.89 -0.26
N THR A 169 -2.39 0.67 -0.82
CA THR A 169 -1.14 0.48 -0.06
C THR A 169 -0.50 1.85 0.14
N PRO A 170 -0.25 2.30 1.38
CA PRO A 170 0.47 3.55 1.62
C PRO A 170 1.88 3.50 0.99
N PRO A 171 2.34 4.56 0.31
CA PRO A 171 3.70 4.59 -0.27
C PRO A 171 4.82 4.40 0.76
N ALA A 172 4.59 4.81 2.01
CA ALA A 172 5.52 4.59 3.14
C ALA A 172 5.75 3.10 3.46
N ASN A 173 4.80 2.25 3.06
CA ASN A 173 4.83 0.82 3.30
C ASN A 173 5.38 0.04 2.10
N PHE A 174 5.50 0.69 0.95
CA PHE A 174 5.91 0.03 -0.28
C PHE A 174 7.39 0.22 -0.54
N ILE A 175 8.07 -0.88 -0.86
CA ILE A 175 9.52 -0.92 -1.05
C ILE A 175 9.80 -1.71 -2.33
N VAL A 176 10.63 -1.12 -3.18
CA VAL A 176 11.09 -1.67 -4.45
C VAL A 176 12.62 -1.73 -4.46
N PRO A 177 13.25 -2.53 -5.34
CA PRO A 177 14.69 -2.55 -5.51
C PRO A 177 15.23 -1.16 -5.82
N ALA A 178 16.32 -0.79 -5.16
CA ALA A 178 16.94 0.52 -5.40
C ALA A 178 17.49 0.60 -6.84
N GLY A 179 17.26 1.74 -7.50
CA GLY A 179 17.80 2.03 -8.82
C GLY A 179 16.97 1.51 -10.00
N ILE A 180 15.75 1.02 -9.76
CA ILE A 180 14.82 0.75 -10.86
C ILE A 180 14.16 2.04 -11.35
N THR A 181 13.91 2.11 -12.65
CA THR A 181 13.16 3.21 -13.30
C THR A 181 11.73 2.80 -13.65
N SER A 182 11.48 1.50 -13.85
CA SER A 182 10.18 0.94 -14.20
C SER A 182 9.82 -0.22 -13.27
N PHE A 183 8.56 -0.30 -12.90
CA PHE A 183 8.04 -1.33 -12.00
C PHE A 183 8.01 -2.72 -12.65
N GLU A 184 7.81 -2.77 -13.96
CA GLU A 184 7.75 -3.98 -14.78
C GLU A 184 9.06 -4.78 -14.73
N HIS A 185 10.18 -4.07 -14.57
CA HIS A 185 11.52 -4.62 -14.41
C HIS A 185 11.88 -4.98 -12.97
N SER A 186 10.97 -4.75 -12.02
CA SER A 186 11.23 -5.06 -10.64
C SER A 186 11.37 -6.58 -10.42
N ARG A 187 12.46 -6.98 -9.76
CA ARG A 187 12.71 -8.39 -9.39
C ARG A 187 11.85 -8.82 -8.21
N TRP A 188 11.66 -7.93 -7.24
CA TRP A 188 10.94 -8.22 -6.02
C TRP A 188 10.14 -6.99 -5.58
N VAL A 189 9.17 -7.20 -4.71
CA VAL A 189 8.43 -6.13 -4.05
C VAL A 189 8.25 -6.49 -2.59
N ILE A 190 8.36 -5.48 -1.73
CA ILE A 190 8.20 -5.66 -0.30
C ILE A 190 7.13 -4.69 0.20
N GLU A 191 6.16 -5.23 0.92
CA GLU A 191 5.19 -4.45 1.68
C GLU A 191 5.52 -4.54 3.18
N GLU A 192 5.70 -3.40 3.81
CA GLU A 192 5.78 -3.23 5.26
C GLU A 192 4.38 -3.05 5.84
N PHE A 193 4.04 -3.80 6.86
CA PHE A 193 2.79 -3.60 7.58
C PHE A 193 2.96 -3.97 9.05
N SER A 194 1.99 -3.59 9.86
CA SER A 194 1.97 -3.91 11.29
C SER A 194 0.65 -4.57 11.65
N ARG A 195 0.72 -5.60 12.50
CA ARG A 195 -0.45 -6.33 13.00
C ARG A 195 -0.36 -6.48 14.53
N PRO A 196 -1.51 -6.57 15.24
CA PRO A 196 -1.51 -6.91 16.65
C PRO A 196 -0.81 -8.24 16.92
N LEU A 197 0.04 -8.28 17.96
CA LEU A 197 0.83 -9.46 18.33
C LEU A 197 -0.04 -10.71 18.51
N ASP A 198 -1.16 -10.57 19.21
CA ASP A 198 -2.09 -11.66 19.49
C ASP A 198 -2.70 -12.23 18.19
N GLU A 199 -3.05 -11.38 17.23
CA GLU A 199 -3.60 -11.83 15.94
C GLU A 199 -2.58 -12.55 15.09
N VAL A 200 -1.33 -12.09 15.09
CA VAL A 200 -0.22 -12.77 14.40
C VAL A 200 0.01 -14.15 15.02
N GLN A 201 -0.05 -14.27 16.35
CA GLN A 201 0.12 -15.55 17.05
C GLN A 201 -1.05 -16.52 16.84
N ARG A 202 -2.26 -16.00 16.62
CA ARG A 202 -3.47 -16.80 16.35
C ARG A 202 -3.69 -17.14 14.87
N ASP A 203 -2.92 -16.55 13.95
CA ASP A 203 -3.04 -16.80 12.52
C ASP A 203 -2.44 -18.18 12.16
N PRO A 204 -3.26 -19.17 11.74
CA PRO A 204 -2.79 -20.53 11.52
C PRO A 204 -1.83 -20.67 10.34
N ARG A 205 -1.75 -19.65 9.47
CA ARG A 205 -0.83 -19.64 8.33
C ARG A 205 0.60 -19.30 8.74
N LEU A 206 0.77 -18.67 9.90
CA LEU A 206 2.05 -18.17 10.37
C LEU A 206 2.68 -19.17 11.34
N GLU A 207 3.93 -19.49 11.09
CA GLU A 207 4.79 -20.29 11.94
C GLU A 207 5.72 -19.37 12.76
N ASN A 208 6.48 -19.94 13.70
CA ASN A 208 7.53 -19.23 14.44
C ASN A 208 7.08 -18.00 15.27
N THR A 209 5.81 -17.89 15.65
CA THR A 209 5.25 -16.68 16.28
C THR A 209 5.60 -16.47 17.78
N SER A 210 6.24 -17.45 18.42
CA SER A 210 6.53 -17.43 19.87
C SER A 210 7.66 -16.49 20.31
N GLY A 211 8.42 -15.91 19.38
CA GLY A 211 9.59 -15.06 19.66
C GLY A 211 9.47 -13.61 19.21
N LEU A 212 8.28 -13.16 18.83
CA LEU A 212 8.03 -11.84 18.25
C LEU A 212 8.19 -10.73 19.30
N HIS A 213 8.99 -9.72 18.98
CA HIS A 213 9.05 -8.50 19.77
C HIS A 213 7.96 -7.53 19.29
N SER A 214 7.18 -7.04 20.26
CA SER A 214 6.16 -6.04 19.98
C SER A 214 6.66 -4.64 20.33
N PHE A 215 6.16 -3.66 19.61
CA PHE A 215 6.23 -2.25 20.00
C PHE A 215 4.82 -1.74 20.34
N GLU A 216 4.75 -0.65 21.09
CA GLU A 216 3.50 0.08 21.31
C GLU A 216 3.41 1.17 20.25
N ASP A 217 2.37 1.13 19.43
CA ASP A 217 2.10 2.18 18.45
C ASP A 217 1.42 3.37 19.13
N ASN A 218 2.22 4.37 19.51
CA ASN A 218 1.73 5.59 20.14
C ASN A 218 1.41 6.71 19.14
N SER A 219 1.46 6.43 17.82
CA SER A 219 1.27 7.47 16.78
C SER A 219 -0.08 8.18 16.86
N VAL A 220 -1.12 7.49 17.35
CA VAL A 220 -2.47 8.06 17.55
C VAL A 220 -2.58 8.81 18.88
N THR A 221 -1.99 8.28 19.95
CA THR A 221 -2.02 8.90 21.29
C THR A 221 -1.18 10.16 21.36
N ASP A 222 -0.12 10.26 20.57
CA ASP A 222 0.74 11.46 20.51
C ASP A 222 0.11 12.56 19.64
N ALA A 223 -0.73 12.20 18.67
CA ALA A 223 -1.36 13.14 17.72
C ALA A 223 -2.73 13.66 18.19
N ILE A 224 -3.43 12.94 19.06
CA ILE A 224 -4.72 13.32 19.61
C ILE A 224 -4.63 13.10 21.12
N ASP A 225 -4.70 14.18 21.91
CA ASP A 225 -4.72 14.14 23.38
C ASP A 225 -6.03 13.49 23.86
N LEU A 226 -6.12 12.18 23.69
CA LEU A 226 -7.24 11.32 24.07
C LEU A 226 -7.10 10.83 25.53
N GLY A 227 -6.07 11.31 26.25
CA GLY A 227 -5.76 10.91 27.61
C GLY A 227 -5.63 9.39 27.79
N SER A 228 -5.98 8.89 28.98
CA SER A 228 -5.89 7.47 29.37
C SER A 228 -7.02 6.57 28.84
N ILE A 229 -7.80 7.03 27.85
CA ILE A 229 -8.96 6.28 27.33
C ILE A 229 -8.53 5.15 26.39
N LEU A 230 -7.45 5.37 25.63
CA LEU A 230 -6.90 4.38 24.71
C LEU A 230 -6.00 3.39 25.46
N ARG A 231 -6.26 2.10 25.29
CA ARG A 231 -5.35 1.04 25.72
C ARG A 231 -4.39 0.76 24.58
N PRO A 232 -3.06 0.91 24.79
CA PRO A 232 -2.09 0.62 23.74
C PRO A 232 -2.20 -0.86 23.34
N VAL A 233 -2.23 -1.12 22.04
CA VAL A 233 -2.21 -2.47 21.47
C VAL A 233 -0.77 -2.77 21.09
N LYS A 234 -0.28 -3.94 21.51
CA LYS A 234 1.04 -4.43 21.14
C LYS A 234 1.05 -4.83 19.67
N MET A 235 1.85 -4.13 18.87
CA MET A 235 1.97 -4.32 17.43
C MET A 235 3.29 -5.00 17.08
N VAL A 236 3.31 -5.76 15.98
CA VAL A 236 4.50 -6.39 15.41
C VAL A 236 4.68 -5.90 13.98
N LYS A 237 5.91 -5.54 13.63
CA LYS A 237 6.30 -5.13 12.28
C LYS A 237 6.56 -6.37 11.43
N LEU A 238 6.01 -6.39 10.24
CA LEU A 238 6.09 -7.51 9.31
C LEU A 238 6.45 -6.99 7.91
N TYR A 239 7.18 -7.83 7.17
CA TYR A 239 7.49 -7.62 5.77
C TYR A 239 6.97 -8.80 4.95
N GLU A 240 6.09 -8.53 3.98
CA GLU A 240 5.74 -9.48 2.92
C GLU A 240 6.66 -9.23 1.73
N VAL A 241 7.49 -10.22 1.41
CA VAL A 241 8.40 -10.19 0.26
C VAL A 241 7.85 -11.10 -0.82
N ARG A 242 7.64 -10.54 -2.02
CA ARG A 242 7.31 -11.30 -3.23
C ARG A 242 8.47 -11.22 -4.19
N ASP A 243 9.01 -12.37 -4.60
CA ASP A 243 10.18 -12.45 -5.45
C ASP A 243 9.87 -13.14 -6.78
N LYS A 244 9.96 -12.37 -7.87
CA LYS A 244 9.70 -12.83 -9.23
C LYS A 244 10.76 -13.81 -9.72
N ALA A 245 11.99 -13.72 -9.19
CA ALA A 245 13.07 -14.61 -9.62
C ALA A 245 12.86 -16.07 -9.17
N THR A 246 12.25 -16.28 -8.01
CA THR A 246 11.99 -17.62 -7.46
C THR A 246 10.52 -18.03 -7.54
N GLY A 247 9.60 -17.09 -7.79
CA GLY A 247 8.16 -17.36 -7.72
C GLY A 247 7.67 -17.59 -6.30
N LYS A 248 8.42 -17.12 -5.29
CA LYS A 248 8.12 -17.34 -3.87
C LYS A 248 7.60 -16.07 -3.21
N VAL A 249 6.83 -16.28 -2.15
CA VAL A 249 6.41 -15.24 -1.22
C VAL A 249 6.70 -15.69 0.20
N PHE A 250 7.20 -14.79 1.02
CA PHE A 250 7.42 -15.02 2.44
C PHE A 250 7.06 -13.81 3.28
N VAL A 251 6.70 -14.08 4.53
CA VAL A 251 6.48 -13.04 5.54
C VAL A 251 7.52 -13.25 6.63
N TYR A 252 8.20 -12.19 7.04
CA TYR A 252 9.15 -12.26 8.15
C TYR A 252 9.03 -11.05 9.08
N ALA A 253 9.44 -11.25 10.33
CA ALA A 253 9.46 -10.22 11.36
C ALA A 253 10.91 -9.85 11.69
N PRO A 254 11.38 -8.62 11.40
CA PRO A 254 12.77 -8.22 11.64
C PRO A 254 13.12 -8.28 13.14
N ASP A 255 12.15 -7.92 13.99
CA ASP A 255 12.24 -7.83 15.44
C ASP A 255 11.79 -9.16 16.06
N HIS A 256 12.66 -10.16 15.96
CA HIS A 256 12.40 -11.51 16.46
C HIS A 256 13.58 -12.03 17.28
N SER A 257 13.29 -12.68 18.40
CA SER A 257 14.30 -13.18 19.34
C SER A 257 15.06 -14.42 18.86
N LYS A 258 14.53 -15.14 17.86
CA LYS A 258 15.19 -16.31 17.26
C LYS A 258 15.85 -15.94 15.94
N ASP A 259 16.88 -16.71 15.58
CA ASP A 259 17.60 -16.59 14.31
C ASP A 259 16.69 -16.79 13.08
N ASP A 260 15.74 -17.73 13.16
CA ASP A 260 14.70 -17.88 12.15
C ASP A 260 13.60 -16.84 12.38
N LYS A 261 13.59 -15.83 11.51
CA LYS A 261 12.66 -14.71 11.54
C LYS A 261 11.47 -14.89 10.58
N VAL A 262 11.48 -15.97 9.79
CA VAL A 262 10.46 -16.21 8.75
C VAL A 262 9.22 -16.83 9.40
N LEU A 263 8.08 -16.19 9.17
CA LEU A 263 6.76 -16.61 9.68
C LEU A 263 5.95 -17.36 8.62
N PHE A 264 6.16 -17.04 7.34
CA PHE A 264 5.49 -17.73 6.24
C PHE A 264 6.46 -17.90 5.09
N PHE A 265 6.43 -19.04 4.39
CA PHE A 265 7.19 -19.23 3.16
C PHE A 265 6.47 -20.21 2.23
N GLY A 266 6.15 -19.76 1.02
CA GLY A 266 5.41 -20.57 0.06
C GLY A 266 5.56 -20.08 -1.37
N ASP A 267 4.85 -20.76 -2.28
CA ASP A 267 4.73 -20.34 -3.67
C ASP A 267 3.81 -19.13 -3.80
N ASP A 268 4.27 -18.11 -4.52
CA ASP A 268 3.42 -16.96 -4.86
C ASP A 268 2.54 -17.32 -6.05
N ARG A 269 1.39 -17.92 -5.75
CA ARG A 269 0.42 -18.33 -6.78
C ARG A 269 -0.09 -17.18 -7.62
N PHE A 270 -0.27 -16.00 -7.03
CA PHE A 270 -0.73 -14.84 -7.79
C PHE A 270 0.31 -14.47 -8.86
N LEU A 271 1.57 -14.36 -8.44
CA LEU A 271 2.68 -14.07 -9.34
C LEU A 271 2.88 -15.16 -10.39
N LEU A 272 2.79 -16.44 -9.99
CA LEU A 272 2.96 -17.58 -10.89
C LEU A 272 1.80 -17.73 -11.90
N SER A 273 0.56 -17.41 -11.51
CA SER A 273 -0.62 -17.52 -12.39
C SER A 273 -0.80 -16.32 -13.32
N TYR A 274 -0.51 -15.11 -12.85
CA TYR A 274 -0.77 -13.87 -13.61
C TYR A 274 0.50 -13.19 -14.16
N GLY A 275 1.69 -13.70 -13.83
CA GLY A 275 2.96 -13.23 -14.40
C GLY A 275 3.46 -11.87 -13.87
N GLY A 276 2.80 -11.30 -12.87
CA GLY A 276 3.11 -9.99 -12.32
C GLY A 276 2.79 -9.88 -10.82
N PHE A 277 3.29 -8.82 -10.20
CA PHE A 277 2.97 -8.52 -8.81
C PHE A 277 1.50 -8.06 -8.66
N PRO A 278 0.88 -8.26 -7.49
CA PRO A 278 -0.47 -7.78 -7.21
C PRO A 278 -0.57 -6.26 -7.01
N TYR A 279 0.42 -5.48 -7.43
CA TYR A 279 0.47 -4.02 -7.24
C TYR A 279 0.46 -3.32 -8.59
N PHE A 280 -0.26 -2.19 -8.67
CA PHE A 280 -0.39 -1.42 -9.91
C PHE A 280 -0.09 0.06 -9.69
N PRO A 281 1.19 0.43 -9.47
CA PRO A 281 1.57 1.81 -9.18
C PRO A 281 1.02 2.81 -10.21
N VAL A 282 0.51 3.94 -9.71
CA VAL A 282 0.00 5.07 -10.48
C VAL A 282 0.88 6.26 -10.20
N ILE A 283 1.50 6.80 -11.25
CA ILE A 283 2.43 7.93 -11.19
C ILE A 283 1.94 8.98 -12.18
N PHE A 284 1.76 10.22 -11.73
CA PHE A 284 1.33 11.32 -12.62
C PHE A 284 2.51 11.98 -13.33
N ASN A 285 3.61 12.14 -12.61
CA ASN A 285 4.83 12.74 -13.11
C ASN A 285 5.93 11.68 -13.01
N GLU A 286 6.12 10.91 -14.08
CA GLU A 286 7.20 9.92 -14.17
C GLU A 286 8.57 10.60 -14.14
N ASP A 287 9.54 9.90 -13.57
CA ASP A 287 10.94 10.31 -13.48
C ASP A 287 11.77 9.32 -14.31
N ASP A 288 12.71 9.83 -15.12
CA ASP A 288 13.57 9.01 -15.97
C ASP A 288 14.71 8.34 -15.20
N GLU A 289 15.07 8.86 -14.02
CA GLU A 289 16.12 8.33 -13.16
C GLU A 289 15.61 7.30 -12.13
N ALA A 290 14.32 7.33 -11.79
CA ALA A 290 13.78 6.50 -10.71
C ALA A 290 12.30 6.14 -10.87
N PHE A 291 11.92 4.98 -10.31
CA PHE A 291 10.52 4.55 -10.24
C PHE A 291 9.61 5.51 -9.45
N TRP A 292 10.14 6.21 -8.44
CA TRP A 292 9.32 7.11 -7.63
C TRP A 292 9.03 8.39 -8.40
N GLY A 293 7.76 8.65 -8.64
CA GLY A 293 7.32 9.84 -9.37
C GLY A 293 7.56 11.14 -8.62
N LEU A 294 7.68 12.23 -9.38
CA LEU A 294 7.79 13.58 -8.84
C LEU A 294 6.44 14.04 -8.23
N PRO A 295 6.35 14.27 -6.90
CA PRO A 295 5.09 14.69 -6.28
C PRO A 295 4.68 16.09 -6.75
N ASP A 296 3.41 16.27 -7.14
CA ASP A 296 2.86 17.61 -7.43
C ASP A 296 3.02 18.55 -6.23
N SER A 297 2.97 17.99 -5.02
CA SER A 297 3.24 18.70 -3.77
C SER A 297 4.59 19.39 -3.73
N LYS A 298 5.65 18.76 -4.27
CA LYS A 298 6.98 19.39 -4.34
C LYS A 298 6.97 20.62 -5.25
N ILE A 299 6.21 20.55 -6.35
CA ILE A 299 6.10 21.65 -7.33
C ILE A 299 5.28 22.81 -6.75
N LEU A 300 4.21 22.50 -6.01
CA LEU A 300 3.30 23.49 -5.45
C LEU A 300 3.80 24.16 -4.16
N GLU A 301 4.70 23.50 -3.43
CA GLU A 301 5.17 23.98 -2.13
C GLU A 301 5.72 25.42 -2.15
N PRO A 302 6.62 25.82 -3.07
CA PRO A 302 7.16 27.19 -3.07
C PRO A 302 6.06 28.25 -3.20
N LEU A 303 5.10 28.01 -4.10
CA LEU A 303 3.97 28.92 -4.32
C LEU A 303 3.05 28.99 -3.10
N GLN A 304 2.82 27.86 -2.42
CA GLN A 304 2.04 27.79 -1.20
C GLN A 304 2.65 28.63 -0.07
N LEU A 305 3.98 28.58 0.08
CA LEU A 305 4.71 29.34 1.08
C LEU A 305 4.68 30.85 0.77
N GLU A 306 4.95 31.23 -0.48
CA GLU A 306 4.95 32.64 -0.92
C GLU A 306 3.60 33.32 -0.69
N LEU A 307 2.49 32.66 -1.07
CA LEU A 307 1.16 33.23 -0.89
C LEU A 307 0.76 33.38 0.58
N ASN A 308 1.17 32.43 1.42
CA ASN A 308 0.94 32.51 2.86
C ASN A 308 1.74 33.67 3.49
N GLU A 309 2.97 33.88 3.04
CA GLU A 309 3.80 34.99 3.49
C GLU A 309 3.17 36.34 3.10
N ILE A 310 2.83 36.52 1.83
CA ILE A 310 2.19 37.75 1.32
C ILE A 310 0.92 38.06 2.11
N LYS A 311 0.04 37.07 2.31
CA LYS A 311 -1.19 37.26 3.08
C LYS A 311 -0.93 37.63 4.53
N THR A 312 0.06 36.97 5.15
CA THR A 312 0.43 37.26 6.54
C THR A 312 0.98 38.68 6.68
N GLN A 313 1.77 39.16 5.71
CA GLN A 313 2.24 40.56 5.71
C GLN A 313 1.09 41.56 5.52
N ILE A 314 0.17 41.31 4.59
CA ILE A 314 -1.02 42.15 4.40
C ILE A 314 -1.86 42.23 5.69
N MET A 315 -2.02 41.10 6.40
CA MET A 315 -2.72 41.07 7.68
C MET A 315 -2.02 41.93 8.73
N ARG A 316 -0.69 41.91 8.80
CA ARG A 316 0.09 42.73 9.75
C ARG A 316 0.07 44.23 9.44
N HIS A 317 -0.11 44.59 8.16
CA HIS A 317 -0.20 45.98 7.73
C HIS A 317 -1.60 46.60 7.90
N ARG A 318 -2.63 45.79 8.20
CA ARG A 318 -4.01 46.23 8.47
C ARG A 318 -4.24 46.35 9.97
#